data_AF-A0A814HG96-F1
#
_entry.id   AF-A0A814HG96-F1
#
_cell.length_a   1.000
_cell.length_b   1.000
_cell.length_c   1.000
_cell.angle_alpha   90.00
_cell.angle_beta   90.00
_cell.angle_gamma   90.00
#
_symmetry.space_group_name_H-M   'P 1'
#
loop_
_entity.id
_entity.type
_entity.pdbx_description
1 polymer ?
#
loop_
_entity_poly.entity_id
_entity_poly.type
_entity_poly.pdbx_seq_one_letter_code
_entity_poly.pdbx_strand_id
1 'polypeptide(L)'
;MGNTQHSKVQEEKKIIANPQEGRASDFYWACHNGDIELVKSMVPHIPYAELNQLEPNGSTPLHAASFYCHAEVVHFLLHECGVRRHRLNRYGLTAFEEAQTDEIKELYRRKSNRFNDEKENVSDIFEVLSVESGELNSDDIESSDEDDSSDHTTAVPSKWIQPYRTTDEIEEEKYYYRKGKALIQSKIGRFIMRNGPKYCAHCRRNKDVMSEFISYFNDRTFRVNKLREIVDEVVNPEDCAYNKCHQLLDEYLDDGNVESLLTLYTFQTGFYEKVKTCCQAVSWSLYIILPDLKDRFYCGKTYRGVMMTEKDLDAYRSAIKHPDSLVKTKTLSSSSIDRFEAEKFLVDPTADFLRVLMVFHFPDVSDMAINLDIIEEKQLPSLSEYPDEKEVLILPQTFFRVQRIEFNSEKDQYEIHLENMVLQKTPLISAMKFMIYRSEEPKLISYYTQNKY
;
A
#
# COMPACT_ATOMS: atom_id res chain seq x y z
N MET A 1 20.92 15.55 14.27
CA MET A 1 21.29 15.46 12.84
C MET A 1 20.50 16.44 11.94
N GLY A 2 19.76 17.42 12.48
CA GLY A 2 18.91 18.33 11.68
C GLY A 2 19.60 19.46 10.89
N ASN A 3 20.94 19.49 10.77
CA ASN A 3 21.66 20.57 10.08
C ASN A 3 21.90 20.30 8.59
N THR A 4 21.91 19.03 8.14
CA THR A 4 22.36 18.65 6.79
C THR A 4 21.27 18.74 5.73
N GLN A 5 19.99 18.61 6.11
CA GLN A 5 18.86 18.68 5.18
C GLN A 5 18.34 20.12 5.02
N HIS A 6 18.37 20.91 6.10
CA HIS A 6 18.10 22.35 6.05
C HIS A 6 19.12 23.07 5.15
N SER A 7 20.38 22.62 5.12
CA SER A 7 21.38 23.11 4.18
C SER A 7 21.10 22.68 2.74
N LYS A 8 20.71 21.41 2.49
CA LYS A 8 20.37 20.90 1.15
C LYS A 8 19.15 21.60 0.53
N VAL A 9 18.05 21.73 1.26
CA VAL A 9 16.85 22.47 0.79
C VAL A 9 17.18 23.94 0.51
N GLN A 10 18.06 24.54 1.30
CA GLN A 10 18.48 25.92 1.12
C GLN A 10 19.46 26.09 -0.04
N GLU A 11 20.25 25.06 -0.35
CA GLU A 11 21.12 24.98 -1.52
C GLU A 11 20.31 24.77 -2.81
N GLU A 12 19.32 23.87 -2.81
CA GLU A 12 18.38 23.72 -3.93
C GLU A 12 17.63 25.01 -4.24
N LYS A 13 17.12 25.70 -3.20
CA LYS A 13 16.47 27.01 -3.37
C LYS A 13 17.41 28.06 -3.96
N LYS A 14 18.71 28.01 -3.65
CA LYS A 14 19.71 28.91 -4.25
C LYS A 14 19.95 28.58 -5.72
N ILE A 15 20.09 27.29 -6.07
CA ILE A 15 20.27 26.84 -7.46
C ILE A 15 19.08 27.24 -8.33
N ILE A 16 17.85 27.06 -7.83
CA ILE A 16 16.62 27.46 -8.53
C ILE A 16 16.57 28.99 -8.71
N ALA A 17 16.96 29.76 -7.69
CA ALA A 17 16.88 31.22 -7.71
C ALA A 17 18.00 31.89 -8.54
N ASN A 18 19.19 31.29 -8.63
CA ASN A 18 20.32 31.84 -9.38
C ASN A 18 21.12 30.72 -10.10
N PRO A 19 20.71 30.32 -11.31
CA PRO A 19 21.25 29.15 -12.04
C PRO A 19 22.60 29.41 -12.72
N GLN A 20 23.45 30.27 -12.16
CA GLN A 20 24.70 30.72 -12.78
C GLN A 20 25.79 30.82 -11.71
N GLU A 21 26.50 29.71 -11.51
CA GLU A 21 27.92 29.56 -11.18
C GLU A 21 28.12 28.14 -10.61
N GLY A 22 28.68 27.23 -11.42
CA GLY A 22 28.97 25.86 -11.01
C GLY A 22 29.19 24.93 -12.21
N ARG A 23 30.12 23.98 -12.07
CA ARG A 23 30.29 22.89 -13.04
C ARG A 23 29.26 21.80 -12.71
N ALA A 24 28.43 21.43 -13.68
CA ALA A 24 27.51 20.31 -13.52
C ALA A 24 28.29 18.99 -13.33
N SER A 25 27.70 18.04 -12.61
CA SER A 25 28.32 16.75 -12.33
C SER A 25 28.67 15.98 -13.60
N ASP A 26 29.68 15.12 -13.53
CA ASP A 26 30.05 14.25 -14.67
C ASP A 26 28.89 13.28 -15.01
N PHE A 27 28.10 12.88 -14.01
CA PHE A 27 26.92 12.04 -14.21
C PHE A 27 25.82 12.76 -15.01
N TYR A 28 25.57 14.04 -14.71
CA TYR A 28 24.66 14.86 -15.52
C TYR A 28 25.10 14.93 -16.97
N TRP A 29 26.40 15.15 -17.23
CA TRP A 29 26.92 15.21 -18.60
C TRP A 29 26.85 13.87 -19.33
N ALA A 30 27.06 12.75 -18.64
CA ALA A 30 26.84 11.43 -19.21
C ALA A 30 25.37 11.25 -19.65
N CYS A 31 24.41 11.67 -18.81
CA CYS A 31 22.98 11.63 -19.14
C CYS A 31 22.61 12.59 -20.27
N HIS A 32 23.18 13.80 -20.27
CA HIS A 32 22.98 14.82 -21.30
C HIS A 32 23.52 14.40 -22.68
N ASN A 33 24.62 13.63 -22.71
CA ASN A 33 25.22 13.14 -23.95
C ASN A 33 24.61 11.80 -24.42
N GLY A 34 23.80 11.15 -23.58
CA GLY A 34 23.21 9.85 -23.88
C GLY A 34 24.18 8.67 -23.78
N ASP A 35 25.30 8.82 -23.06
CA ASP A 35 26.31 7.77 -22.92
C ASP A 35 25.86 6.71 -21.89
N ILE A 36 25.03 5.76 -22.33
CA ILE A 36 24.44 4.74 -21.48
C ILE A 36 25.48 3.85 -20.79
N GLU A 37 26.59 3.54 -21.45
CA GLU A 37 27.64 2.69 -20.88
C GLU A 37 28.37 3.43 -19.74
N LEU A 38 28.68 4.70 -19.94
CA LEU A 38 29.22 5.54 -18.88
C LEU A 38 28.22 5.68 -17.72
N VAL A 39 26.94 5.96 -18.00
CA VAL A 39 25.87 6.06 -16.99
C VAL A 39 25.81 4.78 -16.16
N LYS A 40 25.73 3.60 -16.79
CA LYS A 40 25.70 2.29 -16.11
C LYS A 40 26.94 2.04 -15.25
N SER A 41 28.11 2.46 -15.71
CA SER A 41 29.36 2.31 -14.93
C SER A 41 29.44 3.24 -13.71
N MET A 42 28.77 4.40 -13.76
CA MET A 42 28.81 5.41 -12.70
C MET A 42 27.80 5.15 -11.58
N VAL A 43 26.58 4.69 -11.91
CA VAL A 43 25.49 4.54 -10.94
C VAL A 43 25.86 3.73 -9.69
N PRO A 44 26.58 2.59 -9.76
CA PRO A 44 26.97 1.82 -8.58
C PRO A 44 27.85 2.59 -7.57
N HIS A 45 28.47 3.70 -8.00
CA HIS A 45 29.37 4.52 -7.19
C HIS A 45 28.76 5.86 -6.78
N ILE A 46 27.51 6.14 -7.14
CA ILE A 46 26.82 7.39 -6.86
C ILE A 46 25.71 7.15 -5.83
N PRO A 47 25.66 7.89 -4.72
CA PRO A 47 24.54 7.86 -3.79
C PRO A 47 23.21 8.18 -4.49
N TYR A 48 22.14 7.46 -4.16
CA TYR A 48 20.82 7.65 -4.79
C TYR A 48 20.31 9.11 -4.73
N ALA A 49 20.64 9.84 -3.68
CA ALA A 49 20.32 11.27 -3.56
C ALA A 49 20.95 12.12 -4.66
N GLU A 50 22.18 11.80 -5.09
CA GLU A 50 22.93 12.53 -6.13
C GLU A 50 22.38 12.26 -7.54
N LEU A 51 21.77 11.09 -7.79
CA LEU A 51 21.05 10.81 -9.04
C LEU A 51 19.87 11.77 -9.30
N ASN A 52 19.37 12.39 -8.22
CA ASN A 52 18.20 13.26 -8.20
C ASN A 52 18.52 14.74 -7.95
N GLN A 53 19.82 15.07 -7.89
CA GLN A 53 20.29 16.40 -7.55
C GLN A 53 19.95 17.40 -8.67
N LEU A 54 19.60 18.62 -8.26
CA LEU A 54 19.51 19.75 -9.20
C LEU A 54 20.92 20.25 -9.50
N GLU A 55 21.26 20.27 -10.78
CA GLU A 55 22.52 20.82 -11.27
C GLU A 55 22.47 22.36 -11.32
N PRO A 56 23.60 23.06 -11.54
CA PRO A 56 23.64 24.51 -11.56
C PRO A 56 22.66 25.17 -12.53
N ASN A 57 22.26 24.48 -13.60
CA ASN A 57 21.24 24.98 -14.53
C ASN A 57 19.79 24.80 -14.03
N GLY A 58 19.61 24.23 -12.84
CA GLY A 58 18.32 23.96 -12.20
C GLY A 58 17.60 22.71 -12.71
N SER A 59 18.28 21.80 -13.40
CA SER A 59 17.71 20.55 -13.93
C SER A 59 18.36 19.32 -13.29
N THR A 60 17.65 18.20 -13.26
CA THR A 60 18.23 16.90 -12.83
C THR A 60 18.81 16.13 -14.03
N PRO A 61 19.62 15.08 -13.80
CA PRO A 61 20.08 14.18 -14.86
C PRO A 61 18.93 13.59 -15.70
N LEU A 62 17.80 13.25 -15.08
CA LEU A 62 16.60 12.76 -15.78
C LEU A 62 16.01 13.83 -16.73
N HIS A 63 15.99 15.10 -16.33
CA HIS A 63 15.55 16.20 -17.21
C HIS A 63 16.45 16.29 -18.44
N ALA A 64 17.78 16.21 -18.27
CA ALA A 64 18.70 16.24 -19.40
C ALA A 64 18.45 15.08 -20.35
N ALA A 65 18.42 13.84 -19.86
CA ALA A 65 18.17 12.67 -20.70
C ALA A 65 16.83 12.77 -21.46
N SER A 66 15.80 13.30 -20.82
CA SER A 66 14.45 13.44 -21.42
C SER A 66 14.37 14.56 -22.44
N PHE A 67 14.97 15.71 -22.15
CA PHE A 67 14.99 16.87 -23.05
C PHE A 67 15.80 16.59 -24.32
N TYR A 68 16.94 15.90 -24.19
CA TYR A 68 17.81 15.53 -25.33
C TYR A 68 17.43 14.20 -25.99
N CYS A 69 16.29 13.61 -25.62
CA CYS A 69 15.73 12.39 -26.22
C CYS A 69 16.62 11.14 -26.14
N HIS A 70 17.36 10.95 -25.05
CA HIS A 70 18.18 9.77 -24.82
C HIS A 70 17.35 8.63 -24.21
N ALA A 71 16.55 7.96 -25.04
CA ALA A 71 15.59 6.93 -24.63
C ALA A 71 16.19 5.82 -23.74
N GLU A 72 17.38 5.31 -24.07
CA GLU A 72 18.03 4.25 -23.28
C GLU A 72 18.42 4.73 -21.89
N VAL A 73 18.93 5.97 -21.77
CA VAL A 73 19.26 6.59 -20.48
C VAL A 73 17.99 6.87 -19.68
N VAL A 74 16.95 7.43 -20.30
CA VAL A 74 15.66 7.67 -19.63
C VAL A 74 15.08 6.35 -19.11
N HIS A 75 15.08 5.30 -19.93
CA HIS A 75 14.59 3.98 -19.54
C HIS A 75 15.38 3.43 -18.35
N PHE A 76 16.71 3.45 -18.43
CA PHE A 76 17.58 2.96 -17.35
C PHE A 76 17.37 3.73 -16.04
N LEU A 77 17.36 5.07 -16.09
CA LEU A 77 17.16 5.90 -14.90
C LEU A 77 15.79 5.65 -14.25
N LEU A 78 14.73 5.56 -15.04
CA LEU A 78 13.37 5.38 -14.53
C LEU A 78 13.12 3.97 -13.99
N HIS A 79 13.50 2.94 -14.76
CA HIS A 79 13.06 1.57 -14.53
C HIS A 79 14.09 0.69 -13.83
N GLU A 80 15.37 1.04 -13.90
CA GLU A 80 16.43 0.31 -13.19
C GLU A 80 16.92 1.12 -11.98
N CYS A 81 17.14 2.43 -12.13
CA CYS A 81 17.60 3.28 -11.02
C CYS A 81 16.49 3.76 -10.09
N GLY A 82 15.24 3.80 -10.57
CA GLY A 82 14.09 4.28 -9.83
C GLY A 82 14.16 5.77 -9.47
N VAL A 83 14.84 6.62 -10.24
CA VAL A 83 14.98 8.04 -9.93
C VAL A 83 13.62 8.74 -9.74
N ARG A 84 13.62 9.87 -9.01
CA ARG A 84 12.42 10.66 -8.70
C ARG A 84 11.85 11.30 -9.98
N ARG A 85 10.81 10.66 -10.52
CA ARG A 85 10.09 11.03 -11.75
C ARG A 85 9.48 12.43 -11.71
N HIS A 86 9.00 12.83 -10.53
CA HIS A 86 8.21 14.05 -10.32
C HIS A 86 9.03 15.23 -9.78
N ARG A 87 10.36 15.15 -9.84
CA ARG A 87 11.20 16.28 -9.43
C ARG A 87 11.01 17.44 -10.39
N LEU A 88 10.77 18.63 -9.84
CA LEU A 88 10.62 19.87 -10.61
C LEU A 88 11.98 20.53 -10.83
N ASN A 89 12.21 21.01 -12.04
CA ASN A 89 13.33 21.87 -12.38
C ASN A 89 13.07 23.34 -11.95
N ARG A 90 14.00 24.24 -12.28
CA ARG A 90 13.88 25.69 -12.01
C ARG A 90 12.69 26.38 -12.68
N TYR A 91 12.08 25.77 -13.69
CA TYR A 91 10.89 26.28 -14.38
C TYR A 91 9.60 25.72 -13.77
N GLY A 92 9.70 24.87 -12.75
CA GLY A 92 8.55 24.19 -12.16
C GLY A 92 8.03 23.04 -13.02
N LEU A 93 8.86 22.51 -13.94
CA LEU A 93 8.50 21.41 -14.84
C LEU A 93 9.18 20.12 -14.40
N THR A 94 8.49 18.99 -14.58
CA THR A 94 9.02 17.64 -14.47
C THR A 94 9.80 17.26 -15.73
N ALA A 95 10.63 16.20 -15.63
CA ALA A 95 11.34 15.67 -16.78
C ALA A 95 10.39 15.09 -17.86
N PHE A 96 9.20 14.63 -17.47
CA PHE A 96 8.15 14.23 -18.39
C PHE A 96 7.60 15.41 -19.21
N GLU A 97 7.41 16.59 -18.58
CA GLU A 97 6.92 17.79 -19.25
C GLU A 97 7.96 18.40 -20.20
N GLU A 98 9.25 18.23 -19.89
CA GLU A 98 10.39 18.65 -20.74
C GLU A 98 10.68 17.69 -21.92
N ALA A 99 10.08 16.49 -21.91
CA ALA A 99 10.28 15.50 -22.97
C ALA A 99 9.79 16.01 -24.34
N GLN A 100 10.70 16.02 -25.32
CA GLN A 100 10.44 16.63 -26.64
C GLN A 100 9.65 15.73 -27.60
N THR A 101 9.62 14.42 -27.35
CA THR A 101 8.96 13.45 -28.23
C THR A 101 8.00 12.55 -27.46
N ASP A 102 6.99 12.05 -28.16
CA ASP A 102 6.04 11.08 -27.60
C ASP A 102 6.71 9.75 -27.25
N GLU A 103 7.78 9.38 -27.97
CA GLU A 103 8.60 8.21 -27.66
C GLU A 103 9.20 8.30 -26.25
N ILE A 104 9.74 9.46 -25.87
CA ILE A 104 10.28 9.65 -24.51
C ILE A 104 9.16 9.68 -23.49
N LYS A 105 8.03 10.35 -23.79
CA LYS A 105 6.86 10.37 -22.89
C LYS A 105 6.31 8.98 -22.61
N GLU A 106 6.35 8.08 -23.59
CA GLU A 106 5.90 6.69 -23.41
C GLU A 106 6.76 5.94 -22.39
N LEU A 107 8.05 6.27 -22.25
CA LEU A 107 8.92 5.66 -21.22
C LEU A 107 8.50 6.02 -19.79
N TYR A 108 7.70 7.07 -19.62
CA TYR A 108 7.12 7.45 -18.34
C TYR A 108 5.82 6.70 -18.01
N ARG A 109 5.26 5.95 -18.96
CA ARG A 109 4.09 5.12 -18.70
C ARG A 109 4.51 3.74 -18.21
N ARG A 110 3.66 3.10 -17.42
CA ARG A 110 3.87 1.70 -17.05
C ARG A 110 3.39 0.83 -18.20
N LYS A 111 4.23 -0.10 -18.67
CA LYS A 111 3.86 -1.03 -19.75
C LYS A 111 2.69 -1.96 -19.37
N SER A 112 2.54 -2.24 -18.09
CA SER A 112 1.52 -3.10 -17.50
C SER A 112 1.11 -2.50 -16.16
N ASN A 113 -0.15 -2.10 -16.01
CA ASN A 113 -0.60 -1.45 -14.78
C ASN A 113 -0.86 -2.48 -13.66
N ARG A 114 -1.11 -2.00 -12.43
CA ARG A 114 -1.28 -2.87 -11.25
C ARG A 114 -2.70 -3.37 -11.04
N PHE A 115 -3.60 -3.01 -11.95
CA PHE A 115 -5.03 -3.24 -11.83
C PHE A 115 -5.48 -4.39 -12.71
N ASN A 116 -4.56 -5.21 -13.23
CA ASN A 116 -4.83 -6.28 -14.19
C ASN A 116 -3.72 -7.36 -14.19
N ASP A 117 -2.99 -7.51 -13.09
CA ASP A 117 -1.85 -8.44 -12.99
C ASP A 117 -2.31 -9.91 -13.06
N GLU A 118 -1.91 -10.61 -14.12
CA GLU A 118 -2.26 -12.00 -14.41
C GLU A 118 -1.68 -13.01 -13.44
N LYS A 119 -0.63 -12.63 -12.72
CA LYS A 119 0.04 -13.52 -11.77
C LYS A 119 -0.70 -13.64 -10.45
N GLU A 120 -1.67 -12.75 -10.20
CA GLU A 120 -2.38 -12.71 -8.94
C GLU A 120 -3.67 -13.55 -8.99
N ASN A 121 -3.76 -14.54 -8.12
CA ASN A 121 -5.01 -15.24 -7.89
C ASN A 121 -5.95 -14.33 -7.10
N VAL A 122 -7.17 -14.12 -7.59
CA VAL A 122 -8.17 -13.26 -6.93
C VAL A 122 -8.43 -13.67 -5.47
N SER A 123 -8.30 -14.95 -5.13
CA SER A 123 -8.49 -15.48 -3.76
C SER A 123 -7.33 -15.15 -2.79
N ASP A 124 -6.18 -14.73 -3.31
CA ASP A 124 -5.09 -14.19 -2.51
C ASP A 124 -5.36 -12.74 -2.11
N ILE A 125 -6.09 -12.00 -2.96
CA ILE A 125 -6.41 -10.58 -2.77
C ILE A 125 -7.72 -10.40 -2.00
N PHE A 126 -8.74 -11.20 -2.29
CA PHE A 126 -10.09 -11.06 -1.77
C PHE A 126 -10.59 -12.35 -1.11
N GLU A 127 -11.34 -12.20 -0.03
CA GLU A 127 -11.97 -13.28 0.72
C GLU A 127 -13.48 -13.03 0.77
N VAL A 128 -14.29 -14.00 0.34
CA VAL A 128 -15.75 -13.97 0.54
C VAL A 128 -16.07 -14.63 1.87
N LEU A 129 -16.61 -13.87 2.81
CA LEU A 129 -16.99 -14.28 4.16
C LEU A 129 -18.50 -14.55 4.23
N SER A 130 -18.89 -15.61 4.93
CA SER A 130 -20.24 -15.80 5.44
C SER A 130 -20.37 -15.20 6.84
N VAL A 131 -21.51 -14.62 7.15
CA VAL A 131 -21.79 -14.06 8.48
C VAL A 131 -22.88 -14.91 9.12
N GLU A 132 -22.58 -15.46 10.30
CA GLU A 132 -23.56 -16.20 11.09
C GLU A 132 -24.50 -15.22 11.82
N SER A 133 -25.80 -15.44 11.69
CA SER A 133 -26.85 -14.74 12.45
C SER A 133 -26.93 -15.30 13.88
N GLY A 134 -25.92 -15.04 14.70
CA GLY A 134 -25.88 -15.48 16.09
C GLY A 134 -26.13 -14.34 17.09
N GLU A 135 -27.30 -14.33 17.74
CA GLU A 135 -27.43 -13.66 19.03
C GLU A 135 -26.48 -14.37 20.01
N LEU A 136 -25.40 -13.68 20.38
CA LEU A 136 -24.57 -14.11 21.50
C LEU A 136 -25.42 -14.02 22.78
N ASN A 137 -26.08 -15.12 23.14
CA ASN A 137 -26.66 -15.28 24.47
C ASN A 137 -25.53 -15.16 25.49
N SER A 138 -25.76 -14.37 26.53
CA SER A 138 -24.80 -14.14 27.61
C SER A 138 -24.47 -15.41 28.43
N ASP A 139 -25.21 -16.49 28.17
CA ASP A 139 -25.31 -17.64 29.07
C ASP A 139 -24.55 -18.87 28.55
N ASP A 140 -24.07 -18.87 27.29
CA ASP A 140 -23.30 -19.99 26.70
C ASP A 140 -21.80 -19.99 27.10
N ILE A 141 -21.49 -19.43 28.28
CA ILE A 141 -20.11 -19.37 28.81
C ILE A 141 -19.81 -20.58 29.72
N GLU A 142 -20.76 -21.45 30.06
CA GLU A 142 -20.46 -22.61 30.91
C GLU A 142 -20.63 -23.96 30.18
N SER A 143 -19.52 -24.71 30.21
CA SER A 143 -19.38 -26.15 29.97
C SER A 143 -19.49 -26.68 28.54
N SER A 144 -18.32 -27.05 27.98
CA SER A 144 -18.09 -28.42 27.49
C SER A 144 -16.63 -28.56 27.06
N ASP A 145 -15.86 -29.32 27.85
CA ASP A 145 -14.67 -30.00 27.37
C ASP A 145 -15.11 -31.01 26.31
N GLU A 146 -14.64 -30.87 25.07
CA GLU A 146 -14.46 -32.01 24.16
C GLU A 146 -13.65 -31.59 22.92
N ASP A 147 -12.63 -32.42 22.63
CA ASP A 147 -11.82 -32.40 21.42
C ASP A 147 -12.71 -32.45 20.18
N ASP A 148 -12.71 -31.41 19.34
CA ASP A 148 -13.13 -31.59 17.95
C ASP A 148 -12.32 -30.73 16.97
N SER A 149 -11.75 -31.43 16.00
CA SER A 149 -11.03 -30.87 14.86
C SER A 149 -12.04 -30.47 13.78
N SER A 150 -12.63 -29.29 13.92
CA SER A 150 -13.42 -28.69 12.85
C SER A 150 -13.06 -27.22 12.61
N ASP A 151 -13.11 -26.87 11.33
CA ASP A 151 -12.72 -25.62 10.69
C ASP A 151 -13.31 -24.40 11.40
N HIS A 152 -12.46 -23.51 11.92
CA HIS A 152 -12.93 -22.26 12.54
C HIS A 152 -13.44 -21.32 11.45
N THR A 153 -14.75 -21.21 11.29
CA THR A 153 -15.42 -20.29 10.38
C THR A 153 -15.02 -18.83 10.69
N THR A 154 -14.49 -18.11 9.69
CA THR A 154 -14.09 -16.70 9.75
C THR A 154 -15.29 -15.74 9.69
N ALA A 155 -16.32 -15.98 10.51
CA ALA A 155 -17.55 -15.17 10.49
C ALA A 155 -17.37 -13.78 11.15
N VAL A 156 -17.88 -12.72 10.50
CA VAL A 156 -17.90 -11.34 11.05
C VAL A 156 -19.30 -11.02 11.59
N PRO A 157 -19.49 -10.72 12.88
CA PRO A 157 -20.83 -10.47 13.44
C PRO A 157 -21.57 -9.32 12.75
N SER A 158 -22.79 -9.56 12.28
CA SER A 158 -23.63 -8.57 11.54
C SER A 158 -23.84 -7.26 12.29
N LYS A 159 -23.99 -7.34 13.62
CA LYS A 159 -24.14 -6.17 14.51
C LYS A 159 -22.90 -5.26 14.57
N TRP A 160 -21.76 -5.64 14.00
CA TRP A 160 -20.54 -4.83 13.99
C TRP A 160 -20.33 -4.07 12.69
N ILE A 161 -21.29 -4.10 11.77
CA ILE A 161 -21.20 -3.40 10.48
C ILE A 161 -22.30 -2.34 10.46
N GLN A 162 -21.97 -1.13 10.01
CA GLN A 162 -22.92 -0.03 9.85
C GLN A 162 -22.84 0.53 8.42
N PRO A 163 -23.98 0.98 7.85
CA PRO A 163 -23.98 1.90 6.72
C PRO A 163 -23.37 3.26 7.11
N TYR A 164 -22.99 4.06 6.11
CA TYR A 164 -22.21 5.30 6.30
C TYR A 164 -22.83 6.32 7.28
N ARG A 165 -21.95 7.15 7.88
CA ARG A 165 -22.24 8.10 8.96
C ARG A 165 -22.67 9.48 8.46
N THR A 166 -23.23 10.28 9.36
CA THR A 166 -23.64 11.68 9.13
C THR A 166 -22.51 12.68 9.43
N THR A 167 -22.57 13.89 8.85
CA THR A 167 -21.58 14.97 9.05
C THR A 167 -21.34 15.37 10.50
N ASP A 168 -22.34 15.22 11.38
CA ASP A 168 -22.22 15.58 12.80
C ASP A 168 -21.37 14.57 13.59
N GLU A 169 -21.33 13.30 13.15
CA GLU A 169 -20.49 12.24 13.74
C GLU A 169 -19.01 12.36 13.33
N ILE A 170 -18.73 13.18 12.30
CA ILE A 170 -17.38 13.54 11.82
C ILE A 170 -16.78 14.64 12.72
N GLU A 171 -17.58 15.52 13.31
CA GLU A 171 -17.08 16.60 14.17
C GLU A 171 -16.61 16.11 15.56
N GLU A 172 -17.23 15.06 16.12
CA GLU A 172 -16.77 14.37 17.35
C GLU A 172 -15.42 13.65 17.19
N GLU A 173 -14.95 13.45 15.95
CA GLU A 173 -13.73 12.73 15.61
C GLU A 173 -12.43 13.44 16.09
N LYS A 174 -12.52 14.73 16.45
CA LYS A 174 -11.40 15.55 16.93
C LYS A 174 -10.80 15.07 18.26
N TYR A 175 -11.50 14.24 19.05
CA TYR A 175 -11.02 13.77 20.36
C TYR A 175 -10.26 12.44 20.34
N TYR A 176 -10.47 11.58 19.32
CA TYR A 176 -9.94 10.20 19.28
C TYR A 176 -8.59 10.05 18.57
N TYR A 177 -7.96 11.18 18.23
CA TYR A 177 -6.93 11.27 17.20
C TYR A 177 -5.53 10.76 17.61
N ARG A 178 -5.35 10.23 18.82
CA ARG A 178 -4.03 9.76 19.28
C ARG A 178 -4.12 8.43 20.04
N LYS A 179 -4.10 7.29 19.30
CA LYS A 179 -3.30 6.04 19.54
C LYS A 179 -3.82 4.71 18.88
N GLY A 180 -4.45 4.75 17.69
CA GLY A 180 -4.66 3.58 16.78
C GLY A 180 -6.15 3.19 16.62
N LYS A 181 -6.78 3.60 15.50
CA LYS A 181 -8.26 3.77 15.31
C LYS A 181 -9.06 2.51 15.71
N ALA A 182 -9.34 2.50 17.02
CA ALA A 182 -9.98 1.55 17.91
C ALA A 182 -10.02 0.05 17.52
N LEU A 183 -8.95 -0.69 17.80
CA LEU A 183 -8.84 -2.17 17.80
C LEU A 183 -9.10 -2.89 16.49
N ILE A 184 -8.90 -2.16 15.38
CA ILE A 184 -9.36 -2.53 14.04
C ILE A 184 -10.83 -2.95 14.16
N GLN A 185 -11.57 -2.08 14.81
CA GLN A 185 -13.02 -1.98 14.94
C GLN A 185 -13.81 -3.18 15.48
N SER A 186 -13.20 -4.10 16.25
CA SER A 186 -13.94 -4.89 17.28
C SER A 186 -13.11 -5.13 18.54
N LYS A 187 -13.74 -5.53 19.66
CA LYS A 187 -13.13 -5.79 21.01
C LYS A 187 -12.08 -6.94 21.01
N ILE A 188 -12.08 -7.76 19.96
CA ILE A 188 -11.18 -8.87 19.65
C ILE A 188 -10.44 -8.63 18.32
N GLY A 189 -10.76 -7.56 17.57
CA GLY A 189 -10.24 -7.30 16.22
C GLY A 189 -8.71 -7.26 16.14
N ARG A 190 -8.06 -6.73 17.17
CA ARG A 190 -6.60 -6.88 17.43
C ARG A 190 -6.23 -8.12 18.23
N PHE A 191 -7.14 -8.77 18.98
CA PHE A 191 -6.84 -10.04 19.66
C PHE A 191 -6.36 -11.10 18.66
N ILE A 192 -6.74 -10.99 17.37
CA ILE A 192 -6.42 -11.99 16.35
C ILE A 192 -5.49 -11.50 15.24
N MET A 193 -5.37 -10.19 14.96
CA MET A 193 -4.16 -9.73 14.24
C MET A 193 -2.89 -10.23 14.95
N ARG A 194 -3.03 -10.60 16.23
CA ARG A 194 -2.13 -11.44 17.01
C ARG A 194 -2.83 -12.67 17.62
N ASN A 195 -2.95 -13.79 16.93
CA ASN A 195 -1.98 -14.82 17.27
C ASN A 195 -0.67 -14.43 16.54
N GLY A 196 0.19 -13.53 17.02
CA GLY A 196 0.68 -13.49 18.38
C GLY A 196 1.42 -14.81 18.64
N PRO A 197 2.26 -15.26 17.71
CA PRO A 197 2.09 -16.48 16.92
C PRO A 197 2.34 -17.77 17.72
N LYS A 198 1.36 -18.44 18.31
CA LYS A 198 1.65 -19.46 19.37
C LYS A 198 2.30 -18.88 20.64
N TYR A 199 2.49 -17.57 20.73
CA TYR A 199 3.35 -16.92 21.72
C TYR A 199 2.69 -16.72 23.09
N CYS A 200 1.40 -16.97 23.31
CA CYS A 200 0.81 -16.68 24.64
C CYS A 200 1.17 -17.71 25.73
N ALA A 201 1.54 -18.95 25.36
CA ALA A 201 2.09 -19.90 26.34
C ALA A 201 3.55 -19.57 26.72
N HIS A 202 4.32 -18.98 25.79
CA HIS A 202 5.74 -18.63 26.00
C HIS A 202 5.95 -17.20 26.54
N CYS A 203 5.10 -16.24 26.18
CA CYS A 203 5.17 -14.83 26.62
C CYS A 203 4.86 -14.65 28.10
N ARG A 204 4.13 -15.58 28.74
CA ARG A 204 4.02 -15.57 30.22
C ARG A 204 5.37 -15.77 30.91
N ARG A 205 6.39 -16.27 30.20
CA ARG A 205 7.75 -16.51 30.71
C ARG A 205 8.81 -15.55 30.15
N ASN A 206 8.53 -14.76 29.11
CA ASN A 206 9.55 -13.96 28.42
C ASN A 206 9.14 -12.48 28.25
N LYS A 207 9.73 -11.60 29.07
CA LYS A 207 9.43 -10.16 29.12
C LYS A 207 9.79 -9.42 27.82
N ASP A 208 10.72 -9.96 27.04
CA ASP A 208 11.33 -9.27 25.90
C ASP A 208 10.35 -9.11 24.73
N VAL A 209 9.49 -10.10 24.46
CA VAL A 209 8.52 -10.07 23.33
C VAL A 209 7.42 -9.02 23.53
N MET A 210 6.97 -8.84 24.78
CA MET A 210 6.00 -7.79 25.10
C MET A 210 6.64 -6.40 25.00
N SER A 211 7.92 -6.28 25.35
CA SER A 211 8.66 -5.03 25.17
C SER A 211 8.79 -4.66 23.69
N GLU A 212 9.07 -5.64 22.81
CA GLU A 212 9.19 -5.43 21.37
C GLU A 212 7.87 -4.97 20.73
N PHE A 213 6.75 -5.58 21.13
CA PHE A 213 5.43 -5.16 20.70
C PHE A 213 5.13 -3.72 21.10
N ILE A 214 5.39 -3.38 22.36
CA ILE A 214 5.17 -2.02 22.88
C ILE A 214 6.07 -1.02 22.16
N SER A 215 7.33 -1.37 21.91
CA SER A 215 8.28 -0.55 21.14
C SER A 215 7.78 -0.30 19.72
N TYR A 216 7.26 -1.32 19.02
CA TYR A 216 6.73 -1.13 17.67
C TYR A 216 5.63 -0.04 17.61
N PHE A 217 4.71 0.01 18.56
CA PHE A 217 3.66 1.04 18.53
C PHE A 217 4.13 2.41 19.00
N ASN A 218 5.10 2.47 19.92
CA ASN A 218 5.48 3.72 20.56
C ASN A 218 6.76 4.36 19.99
N ASP A 219 7.59 3.60 19.28
CA ASP A 219 8.91 4.03 18.79
C ASP A 219 8.95 3.95 17.26
N ARG A 220 9.07 5.12 16.61
CA ARG A 220 9.18 5.24 15.14
C ARG A 220 10.48 4.62 14.63
N THR A 221 11.60 4.84 15.32
CA THR A 221 12.91 4.30 14.95
C THR A 221 12.87 2.78 14.96
N PHE A 222 12.27 2.19 15.99
CA PHE A 222 12.08 0.75 16.05
C PHE A 222 11.31 0.20 14.84
N ARG A 223 10.19 0.85 14.46
CA ARG A 223 9.41 0.44 13.27
C ARG A 223 10.21 0.54 11.99
N VAL A 224 10.92 1.65 11.79
CA VAL A 224 11.72 1.87 10.57
C VAL A 224 12.82 0.82 10.44
N ASN A 225 13.50 0.49 11.54
CA ASN A 225 14.53 -0.55 11.54
C ASN A 225 13.95 -1.93 11.17
N LYS A 226 12.74 -2.25 11.64
CA LYS A 226 12.05 -3.48 11.21
C LYS A 226 11.68 -3.50 9.74
N LEU A 227 11.32 -2.37 9.16
CA LEU A 227 11.10 -2.29 7.71
C LEU A 227 12.41 -2.42 6.93
N ARG A 228 13.53 -1.85 7.42
CA ARG A 228 14.86 -2.02 6.82
C ARG A 228 15.29 -3.48 6.81
N GLU A 229 15.14 -4.20 7.92
CA GLU A 229 15.45 -5.64 8.00
C GLU A 229 14.73 -6.42 6.88
N ILE A 230 13.46 -6.09 6.60
CA ILE A 230 12.70 -6.73 5.53
C ILE A 230 13.26 -6.33 4.16
N VAL A 231 13.57 -5.05 3.92
CA VAL A 231 14.19 -4.59 2.67
C VAL A 231 15.51 -5.31 2.42
N ASP A 232 16.36 -5.44 3.44
CA ASP A 232 17.66 -6.13 3.36
C ASP A 232 17.53 -7.62 3.06
N GLU A 233 16.43 -8.25 3.48
CA GLU A 233 16.14 -9.66 3.19
C GLU A 233 15.70 -9.87 1.72
N VAL A 234 14.93 -8.95 1.15
CA VAL A 234 14.15 -9.20 -0.08
C VAL A 234 14.55 -8.36 -1.29
N VAL A 235 15.36 -7.31 -1.11
CA VAL A 235 15.83 -6.45 -2.20
C VAL A 235 17.34 -6.64 -2.36
N ASN A 236 17.78 -6.98 -3.56
CA ASN A 236 19.20 -7.23 -3.84
C ASN A 236 20.02 -5.93 -3.63
N PRO A 237 21.07 -5.94 -2.81
CA PRO A 237 21.91 -4.76 -2.58
C PRO A 237 22.60 -4.21 -3.83
N GLU A 238 22.78 -5.02 -4.87
CA GLU A 238 23.34 -4.58 -6.15
C GLU A 238 22.32 -3.83 -7.03
N ASP A 239 21.02 -3.95 -6.74
CA ASP A 239 19.98 -3.26 -7.48
C ASP A 239 19.89 -1.80 -7.01
N CYS A 240 19.75 -0.86 -7.95
CA CYS A 240 19.62 0.55 -7.60
C CYS A 240 18.36 0.85 -6.75
N ALA A 241 17.32 0.02 -6.88
CA ALA A 241 16.11 0.07 -6.08
C ALA A 241 16.38 -0.09 -4.57
N TYR A 242 17.43 -0.81 -4.17
CA TYR A 242 17.82 -1.01 -2.78
C TYR A 242 18.13 0.32 -2.08
N ASN A 243 18.97 1.15 -2.70
CA ASN A 243 19.36 2.45 -2.15
C ASN A 243 18.16 3.41 -2.04
N LYS A 244 17.24 3.34 -3.01
CA LYS A 244 15.99 4.09 -2.95
C LYS A 244 15.12 3.67 -1.77
N CYS A 245 14.95 2.38 -1.54
CA CYS A 245 14.16 1.87 -0.40
C CYS A 245 14.70 2.38 0.94
N HIS A 246 16.03 2.35 1.13
CA HIS A 246 16.67 2.88 2.34
C HIS A 246 16.51 4.39 2.47
N GLN A 247 16.69 5.15 1.38
CA GLN A 247 16.47 6.60 1.40
C GLN A 247 15.01 6.95 1.75
N LEU A 248 14.02 6.22 1.22
CA LEU A 248 12.61 6.44 1.58
C LEU A 248 12.35 6.18 3.08
N LEU A 249 13.03 5.19 3.66
CA LEU A 249 12.96 4.90 5.09
C LEU A 249 13.68 5.95 5.95
N ASP A 250 14.83 6.47 5.51
CA ASP A 250 15.52 7.59 6.13
C ASP A 250 14.63 8.84 6.17
N GLU A 251 14.03 9.21 5.03
CA GLU A 251 13.14 10.37 4.90
C GLU A 251 11.92 10.25 5.84
N TYR A 252 11.32 9.07 5.94
CA TYR A 252 10.23 8.85 6.88
C TYR A 252 10.69 8.90 8.35
N LEU A 253 11.88 8.39 8.66
CA LEU A 253 12.43 8.42 10.01
C LEU A 253 12.72 9.84 10.48
N ASP A 254 13.46 10.59 9.66
CA ASP A 254 14.01 11.90 10.01
C ASP A 254 12.97 13.00 9.91
N ASP A 255 12.21 13.05 8.81
CA ASP A 255 11.28 14.14 8.53
C ASP A 255 9.84 13.80 8.90
N GLY A 256 9.55 12.53 9.22
CA GLY A 256 8.19 12.04 9.37
C GLY A 256 7.41 12.06 8.06
N ASN A 257 8.10 12.05 6.92
CA ASN A 257 7.47 12.12 5.61
C ASN A 257 6.71 10.82 5.31
N VAL A 258 5.40 10.87 5.53
CA VAL A 258 4.47 9.76 5.31
C VAL A 258 4.42 9.34 3.84
N GLU A 259 4.66 10.28 2.93
CA GLU A 259 4.69 10.03 1.48
C GLU A 259 5.82 9.07 1.12
N SER A 260 7.02 9.24 1.70
CA SER A 260 8.15 8.33 1.45
C SER A 260 7.84 6.89 1.89
N LEU A 261 7.13 6.74 3.02
CA LEU A 261 6.68 5.42 3.47
C LEU A 261 5.62 4.82 2.52
N LEU A 262 4.65 5.61 2.04
CA LEU A 262 3.67 5.13 1.05
C LEU A 262 4.32 4.75 -0.28
N THR A 263 5.29 5.53 -0.75
CA THR A 263 6.06 5.22 -1.95
C THR A 263 6.77 3.87 -1.79
N LEU A 264 7.39 3.59 -0.64
CA LEU A 264 8.01 2.29 -0.38
C LEU A 264 7.00 1.13 -0.51
N TYR A 265 5.78 1.29 0.02
CA TYR A 265 4.74 0.25 -0.02
C TYR A 265 4.14 0.04 -1.42
N THR A 266 4.41 0.95 -2.34
CA THR A 266 3.92 0.89 -3.72
C THR A 266 5.06 0.77 -4.74
N PHE A 267 6.31 0.73 -4.31
CA PHE A 267 7.46 0.64 -5.19
C PHE A 267 7.77 -0.82 -5.55
N GLN A 268 7.64 -1.17 -6.83
CA GLN A 268 7.73 -2.54 -7.37
C GLN A 268 9.13 -3.16 -7.17
N THR A 269 9.33 -3.71 -5.98
CA THR A 269 10.57 -4.35 -5.51
C THR A 269 10.22 -5.65 -4.80
N GLY A 270 11.22 -6.44 -4.39
CA GLY A 270 10.96 -7.59 -3.52
C GLY A 270 10.22 -7.23 -2.24
N PHE A 271 10.34 -5.98 -1.75
CA PHE A 271 9.59 -5.50 -0.60
C PHE A 271 8.09 -5.42 -0.90
N TYR A 272 7.72 -4.91 -2.06
CA TYR A 272 6.33 -4.86 -2.50
C TYR A 272 5.72 -6.26 -2.63
N GLU A 273 6.44 -7.23 -3.19
CA GLU A 273 5.99 -8.62 -3.26
C GLU A 273 5.83 -9.26 -1.86
N LYS A 274 6.73 -8.93 -0.92
CA LYS A 274 6.59 -9.33 0.49
C LYS A 274 5.35 -8.68 1.13
N VAL A 275 5.06 -7.42 0.81
CA VAL A 275 3.85 -6.73 1.28
C VAL A 275 2.58 -7.38 0.75
N LYS A 276 2.56 -7.85 -0.50
CA LYS A 276 1.42 -8.61 -1.04
C LYS A 276 1.23 -9.95 -0.31
N THR A 277 2.30 -10.72 -0.13
CA THR A 277 2.21 -12.09 0.42
C THR A 277 2.10 -12.14 1.95
N CYS A 278 2.68 -11.16 2.67
CA CYS A 278 2.74 -11.10 4.14
C CYS A 278 2.12 -9.80 4.69
N CYS A 279 1.04 -9.34 4.05
CA CYS A 279 0.48 -8.01 4.28
C CYS A 279 0.14 -7.71 5.75
N GLN A 280 -0.34 -8.71 6.50
CA GLN A 280 -0.74 -8.55 7.90
C GLN A 280 0.40 -8.13 8.84
N ALA A 281 1.64 -8.57 8.57
CA ALA A 281 2.79 -8.23 9.42
C ALA A 281 3.39 -6.87 9.06
N VAL A 282 3.32 -6.49 7.78
CA VAL A 282 4.00 -5.31 7.25
C VAL A 282 3.08 -4.08 7.23
N SER A 283 1.77 -4.23 7.05
CA SER A 283 0.82 -3.12 6.95
C SER A 283 0.60 -2.31 8.23
N TRP A 284 1.12 -2.75 9.38
CA TRP A 284 0.95 -2.01 10.64
C TRP A 284 1.55 -0.61 10.61
N SER A 285 2.73 -0.43 10.00
CA SER A 285 3.32 0.91 9.87
C SER A 285 2.40 1.84 9.09
N LEU A 286 1.68 1.31 8.08
CA LEU A 286 0.69 2.05 7.29
C LEU A 286 -0.54 2.45 8.14
N TYR A 287 -1.10 1.52 8.92
CA TYR A 287 -2.24 1.82 9.80
C TYR A 287 -1.92 2.85 10.87
N ILE A 288 -0.68 2.89 11.35
CA ILE A 288 -0.23 3.86 12.36
C ILE A 288 -0.20 5.28 11.78
N ILE A 289 0.11 5.44 10.49
CA ILE A 289 0.22 6.74 9.81
C ILE A 289 -1.06 7.19 9.11
N LEU A 290 -2.10 6.36 9.02
CA LEU A 290 -3.38 6.75 8.38
C LEU A 290 -3.93 8.11 8.82
N PRO A 291 -3.85 8.53 10.10
CA PRO A 291 -4.35 9.84 10.50
C PRO A 291 -3.67 11.01 9.80
N ASP A 292 -2.43 10.83 9.34
CA ASP A 292 -1.64 11.82 8.59
C ASP A 292 -2.06 11.84 7.10
N LEU A 293 -2.78 10.82 6.63
CA LEU A 293 -3.29 10.67 5.26
C LEU A 293 -4.75 11.08 5.12
N LYS A 294 -5.35 11.68 6.16
CA LYS A 294 -6.78 12.07 6.18
C LYS A 294 -7.21 12.88 4.96
N ASP A 295 -6.30 13.72 4.44
CA ASP A 295 -6.60 14.61 3.34
C ASP A 295 -6.62 13.89 1.98
N ARG A 296 -6.14 12.64 1.95
CA ARG A 296 -6.12 11.73 0.81
C ARG A 296 -7.15 10.60 0.92
N PHE A 297 -8.00 10.57 1.95
CA PHE A 297 -9.07 9.58 2.05
C PHE A 297 -10.06 9.73 0.89
N TYR A 298 -10.52 8.60 0.37
CA TYR A 298 -11.26 8.55 -0.89
C TYR A 298 -12.76 8.31 -0.68
N CYS A 299 -13.56 8.98 -1.49
CA CYS A 299 -14.98 8.69 -1.72
C CYS A 299 -15.24 8.65 -3.23
N GLY A 300 -16.25 7.89 -3.65
CA GLY A 300 -16.60 7.71 -5.06
C GLY A 300 -16.34 6.29 -5.56
N LYS A 301 -16.23 6.13 -6.87
CA LYS A 301 -16.02 4.82 -7.52
C LYS A 301 -14.56 4.65 -7.91
N THR A 302 -14.03 3.46 -7.72
CA THR A 302 -12.71 3.06 -8.23
C THR A 302 -12.80 1.65 -8.79
N TYR A 303 -11.90 1.32 -9.71
CA TYR A 303 -12.04 0.19 -10.63
C TYR A 303 -10.78 -0.68 -10.60
N ARG A 304 -10.95 -2.00 -10.61
CA ARG A 304 -9.83 -2.95 -10.75
C ARG A 304 -10.24 -4.07 -11.71
N GLY A 305 -9.45 -4.30 -12.74
CA GLY A 305 -9.54 -5.49 -13.57
C GLY A 305 -8.94 -6.69 -12.84
N VAL A 306 -9.61 -7.84 -12.90
CA VAL A 306 -9.07 -9.10 -12.40
C VAL A 306 -9.43 -10.21 -13.36
N MET A 307 -8.54 -11.19 -13.47
CA MET A 307 -8.83 -12.47 -14.09
C MET A 307 -9.30 -13.41 -12.99
N MET A 308 -10.42 -14.09 -13.19
CA MET A 308 -10.93 -15.06 -12.22
C MET A 308 -11.53 -16.27 -12.91
N THR A 309 -11.52 -17.41 -12.23
CA THR A 309 -12.19 -18.62 -12.73
C THR A 309 -13.70 -18.53 -12.53
N GLU A 310 -14.47 -19.37 -13.22
CA GLU A 310 -15.92 -19.46 -12.98
C GLU A 310 -16.22 -19.82 -11.50
N LYS A 311 -15.38 -20.66 -10.89
CA LYS A 311 -15.48 -21.03 -9.47
C LYS A 311 -15.31 -19.82 -8.54
N ASP A 312 -14.37 -18.94 -8.85
CA ASP A 312 -14.18 -17.70 -8.07
C ASP A 312 -15.40 -16.79 -8.22
N LEU A 313 -15.93 -16.63 -9.44
CA LEU A 313 -17.12 -15.83 -9.71
C LEU A 313 -18.37 -16.37 -8.96
N ASP A 314 -18.51 -17.69 -8.86
CA ASP A 314 -19.59 -18.33 -8.12
C ASP A 314 -19.58 -17.98 -6.62
N ALA A 315 -18.41 -17.75 -6.01
CA ALA A 315 -18.34 -17.28 -4.62
C ALA A 315 -19.01 -15.90 -4.45
N TYR A 316 -18.81 -14.98 -5.40
CA TYR A 316 -19.48 -13.68 -5.41
C TYR A 316 -20.97 -13.78 -5.73
N ARG A 317 -21.37 -14.66 -6.65
CA ARG A 317 -22.79 -14.93 -6.93
C ARG A 317 -23.50 -15.51 -5.71
N SER A 318 -22.81 -16.36 -4.94
CA SER A 318 -23.32 -16.88 -3.67
C SER A 318 -23.50 -15.74 -2.65
N ALA A 319 -22.52 -14.83 -2.56
CA ALA A 319 -22.60 -13.68 -1.64
C ALA A 319 -23.80 -12.76 -1.91
N ILE A 320 -24.29 -12.62 -3.15
CA ILE A 320 -25.52 -11.87 -3.45
C ILE A 320 -26.75 -12.52 -2.81
N LYS A 321 -26.80 -13.86 -2.79
CA LYS A 321 -27.95 -14.62 -2.28
C LYS A 321 -28.03 -14.58 -0.75
N HIS A 322 -26.94 -14.22 -0.09
CA HIS A 322 -26.81 -14.17 1.36
C HIS A 322 -26.53 -12.73 1.78
N PRO A 323 -27.54 -11.95 2.23
CA PRO A 323 -27.39 -10.51 2.54
C PRO A 323 -26.31 -10.20 3.57
N ASP A 324 -25.96 -11.18 4.39
CA ASP A 324 -24.93 -11.06 5.42
C ASP A 324 -23.53 -11.39 4.90
N SER A 325 -23.36 -11.92 3.69
CA SER A 325 -22.05 -12.18 3.09
C SER A 325 -21.30 -10.89 2.77
N LEU A 326 -19.97 -10.94 2.96
CA LEU A 326 -19.07 -9.81 2.74
C LEU A 326 -17.87 -10.24 1.90
N VAL A 327 -17.34 -9.30 1.13
CA VAL A 327 -16.03 -9.42 0.47
C VAL A 327 -15.03 -8.61 1.28
N LYS A 328 -13.89 -9.19 1.60
CA LYS A 328 -12.82 -8.56 2.37
C LYS A 328 -11.53 -8.54 1.56
N THR A 329 -10.80 -7.42 1.58
CA THR A 329 -9.42 -7.36 1.07
C THR A 329 -8.44 -8.02 2.04
N LYS A 330 -7.60 -8.93 1.55
CA LYS A 330 -6.52 -9.60 2.32
C LYS A 330 -5.20 -8.83 2.23
N THR A 331 -4.97 -8.18 1.09
CA THR A 331 -3.73 -7.47 0.75
C THR A 331 -4.04 -6.02 0.39
N LEU A 332 -3.00 -5.22 0.13
CA LEU A 332 -3.17 -3.92 -0.50
C LEU A 332 -3.67 -4.13 -1.92
N SER A 333 -4.81 -3.52 -2.25
CA SER A 333 -5.43 -3.65 -3.56
C SER A 333 -5.39 -2.29 -4.26
N SER A 334 -4.54 -2.18 -5.27
CA SER A 334 -4.50 -0.99 -6.11
C SER A 334 -5.73 -0.97 -7.02
N SER A 335 -6.32 0.20 -7.24
CA SER A 335 -7.45 0.42 -8.15
C SER A 335 -7.30 1.77 -8.85
N SER A 336 -8.04 2.03 -9.92
CA SER A 336 -8.00 3.32 -10.64
C SER A 336 -9.34 4.05 -10.55
N ILE A 337 -9.28 5.38 -10.38
CA ILE A 337 -10.44 6.26 -10.60
C ILE A 337 -10.86 6.20 -12.07
N ASP A 338 -9.90 6.00 -12.98
CA ASP A 338 -10.15 5.88 -14.40
C ASP A 338 -10.55 4.46 -14.78
N ARG A 339 -11.81 4.29 -15.16
CA ARG A 339 -12.33 3.00 -15.59
C ARG A 339 -11.57 2.45 -16.81
N PHE A 340 -11.14 3.30 -17.73
CA PHE A 340 -10.41 2.83 -18.92
C PHE A 340 -9.08 2.22 -18.54
N GLU A 341 -8.37 2.78 -17.57
CA GLU A 341 -7.10 2.22 -17.08
C GLU A 341 -7.29 0.84 -16.45
N ALA A 342 -8.35 0.66 -15.66
CA ALA A 342 -8.67 -0.63 -15.03
C ALA A 342 -9.16 -1.70 -16.03
N GLU A 343 -9.63 -1.31 -17.21
CA GLU A 343 -10.12 -2.22 -18.26
C GLU A 343 -9.04 -2.61 -19.29
N LYS A 344 -7.79 -2.14 -19.16
CA LYS A 344 -6.68 -2.52 -20.05
C LYS A 344 -6.13 -3.92 -19.75
N PHE A 345 -6.96 -4.98 -19.74
CA PHE A 345 -6.51 -6.35 -19.45
C PHE A 345 -5.29 -6.75 -20.32
N LEU A 346 -4.30 -7.41 -19.70
CA LEU A 346 -3.01 -7.68 -20.33
C LEU A 346 -3.08 -8.74 -21.44
N VAL A 347 -3.94 -9.75 -21.28
CA VAL A 347 -4.13 -10.83 -22.25
C VAL A 347 -5.63 -11.17 -22.36
N ASP A 348 -6.04 -11.66 -23.53
CA ASP A 348 -7.37 -12.22 -23.71
C ASP A 348 -7.56 -13.46 -22.81
N PRO A 349 -8.73 -13.60 -22.16
CA PRO A 349 -8.99 -14.74 -21.28
C PRO A 349 -8.73 -16.07 -22.01
N THR A 350 -7.96 -16.97 -21.39
CA THR A 350 -8.00 -18.39 -21.80
C THR A 350 -9.37 -18.97 -21.43
N ALA A 351 -9.70 -20.15 -21.94
CA ALA A 351 -10.99 -20.81 -21.65
C ALA A 351 -11.29 -21.00 -20.15
N ASP A 352 -10.26 -20.95 -19.29
CA ASP A 352 -10.37 -21.17 -17.84
C ASP A 352 -10.55 -19.88 -17.03
N PHE A 353 -10.35 -18.71 -17.63
CA PHE A 353 -10.39 -17.42 -16.95
C PHE A 353 -11.40 -16.46 -17.59
N LEU A 354 -11.97 -15.59 -16.77
CA LEU A 354 -12.95 -14.58 -17.16
C LEU A 354 -12.37 -13.19 -16.91
N ARG A 355 -12.64 -12.25 -17.81
CA ARG A 355 -12.39 -10.82 -17.55
C ARG A 355 -13.44 -10.28 -16.63
N VAL A 356 -13.02 -9.72 -15.50
CA VAL A 356 -13.94 -9.17 -14.52
C VAL A 356 -13.46 -7.81 -14.06
N LEU A 357 -14.34 -6.84 -14.09
CA LEU A 357 -14.12 -5.52 -13.51
C LEU A 357 -14.79 -5.45 -12.15
N MET A 358 -13.98 -5.32 -11.11
CA MET A 358 -14.45 -4.99 -9.77
C MET A 358 -14.69 -3.49 -9.70
N VAL A 359 -15.93 -3.12 -9.39
CA VAL A 359 -16.36 -1.72 -9.23
C VAL A 359 -16.55 -1.47 -7.75
N PHE A 360 -15.56 -0.84 -7.10
CA PHE A 360 -15.64 -0.48 -5.69
C PHE A 360 -16.29 0.88 -5.55
N HIS A 361 -17.40 0.93 -4.82
CA HIS A 361 -18.12 2.15 -4.50
C HIS A 361 -17.93 2.50 -3.02
N PHE A 362 -17.31 3.64 -2.77
CA PHE A 362 -17.18 4.27 -1.46
C PHE A 362 -18.21 5.40 -1.39
N PRO A 363 -19.43 5.16 -0.87
CA PRO A 363 -20.51 6.15 -0.92
C PRO A 363 -20.23 7.43 -0.11
N ASP A 364 -19.27 7.40 0.80
CA ASP A 364 -18.73 8.57 1.52
C ASP A 364 -17.23 8.31 1.84
N VAL A 365 -16.56 9.24 2.51
CA VAL A 365 -15.10 9.25 2.69
C VAL A 365 -14.64 8.05 3.53
N SER A 366 -13.80 7.21 2.93
CA SER A 366 -13.24 6.02 3.55
C SER A 366 -11.78 6.21 3.93
N ASP A 367 -11.44 5.96 5.19
CA ASP A 367 -10.04 5.91 5.65
C ASP A 367 -9.30 4.63 5.24
N MET A 368 -10.02 3.70 4.60
CA MET A 368 -9.50 2.45 4.07
C MET A 368 -9.22 2.50 2.56
N ALA A 369 -9.45 3.66 1.93
CA ALA A 369 -9.10 3.93 0.54
C ALA A 369 -8.31 5.24 0.46
N ILE A 370 -7.08 5.17 -0.05
CA ILE A 370 -6.15 6.31 -0.11
C ILE A 370 -5.99 6.71 -1.57
N ASN A 371 -6.38 7.94 -1.91
CA ASN A 371 -6.13 8.53 -3.21
C ASN A 371 -4.63 8.88 -3.35
N LEU A 372 -3.96 8.20 -4.28
CA LEU A 372 -2.55 8.41 -4.60
C LEU A 372 -2.35 9.38 -5.77
N ASP A 373 -3.43 9.80 -6.43
CA ASP A 373 -3.41 10.80 -7.50
C ASP A 373 -3.19 12.23 -6.93
N ILE A 374 -3.03 13.18 -7.84
CA ILE A 374 -3.02 14.62 -7.55
C ILE A 374 -4.40 15.02 -6.98
N ILE A 375 -4.39 15.83 -5.92
CA ILE A 375 -5.61 16.43 -5.36
C ILE A 375 -5.46 17.94 -5.44
N GLU A 376 -5.92 18.52 -6.56
CA GLU A 376 -5.73 19.93 -6.90
C GLU A 376 -6.32 20.87 -5.84
N GLU A 377 -7.52 20.57 -5.34
CA GLU A 377 -8.22 21.43 -4.37
C GLU A 377 -7.44 21.61 -3.06
N LYS A 378 -6.61 20.60 -2.72
CA LYS A 378 -5.78 20.59 -1.51
C LYS A 378 -4.30 20.84 -1.81
N GLN A 379 -3.93 21.09 -3.07
CA GLN A 379 -2.55 21.26 -3.52
C GLN A 379 -1.65 20.07 -3.13
N LEU A 380 -2.20 18.86 -3.15
CA LEU A 380 -1.45 17.65 -2.83
C LEU A 380 -0.90 17.02 -4.12
N PRO A 381 0.41 16.77 -4.21
CA PRO A 381 1.00 16.12 -5.38
C PRO A 381 0.61 14.63 -5.44
N SER A 382 0.80 14.03 -6.61
CA SER A 382 0.68 12.58 -6.79
C SER A 382 1.70 11.86 -5.90
N LEU A 383 1.23 10.82 -5.22
CA LEU A 383 2.07 9.84 -4.53
C LEU A 383 2.37 8.62 -5.40
N SER A 384 1.57 8.38 -6.42
CA SER A 384 1.85 7.33 -7.39
C SER A 384 3.07 7.71 -8.23
N GLU A 385 3.93 6.73 -8.47
CA GLU A 385 4.97 6.87 -9.47
C GLU A 385 4.38 7.13 -10.86
N TYR A 386 3.18 6.63 -11.14
CA TYR A 386 2.50 6.71 -12.44
C TYR A 386 1.16 7.46 -12.27
N PRO A 387 1.16 8.81 -12.28
CA PRO A 387 -0.05 9.60 -12.02
C PRO A 387 -1.15 9.39 -13.06
N ASP A 388 -0.78 9.01 -14.29
CA ASP A 388 -1.72 8.67 -15.35
C ASP A 388 -2.63 7.48 -15.01
N GLU A 389 -2.20 6.61 -14.08
CA GLU A 389 -3.01 5.49 -13.58
C GLU A 389 -4.13 5.92 -12.63
N LYS A 390 -4.16 7.18 -12.15
CA LYS A 390 -5.15 7.74 -11.18
C LYS A 390 -5.47 6.79 -10.03
N GLU A 391 -4.43 6.35 -9.35
CA GLU A 391 -4.51 5.22 -8.42
C GLU A 391 -5.20 5.56 -7.09
N VAL A 392 -6.07 4.66 -6.65
CA VAL A 392 -6.59 4.57 -5.27
C VAL A 392 -6.12 3.25 -4.66
N LEU A 393 -5.42 3.35 -3.54
CA LEU A 393 -4.93 2.20 -2.78
C LEU A 393 -5.97 1.79 -1.73
N ILE A 394 -6.59 0.62 -1.92
CA ILE A 394 -7.52 0.02 -0.96
C ILE A 394 -6.72 -0.81 0.03
N LEU A 395 -6.91 -0.54 1.31
CA LEU A 395 -6.17 -1.21 2.38
C LEU A 395 -6.67 -2.63 2.63
N PRO A 396 -5.85 -3.52 3.22
CA PRO A 396 -6.33 -4.79 3.75
C PRO A 396 -7.45 -4.59 4.77
N GLN A 397 -8.25 -5.62 5.02
CA GLN A 397 -9.38 -5.55 5.97
C GLN A 397 -10.42 -4.48 5.60
N THR A 398 -10.53 -4.15 4.31
CA THR A 398 -11.63 -3.35 3.78
C THR A 398 -12.77 -4.28 3.40
N PHE A 399 -13.96 -3.99 3.90
CA PHE A 399 -15.14 -4.83 3.69
C PHE A 399 -16.06 -4.21 2.66
N PHE A 400 -16.66 -5.07 1.85
CA PHE A 400 -17.60 -4.72 0.81
C PHE A 400 -18.79 -5.67 0.81
N ARG A 401 -19.94 -5.17 0.41
CA ARG A 401 -21.11 -5.98 0.06
C ARG A 401 -21.20 -6.09 -1.45
N VAL A 402 -21.46 -7.29 -1.96
CA VAL A 402 -21.78 -7.48 -3.39
C VAL A 402 -23.20 -7.00 -3.63
N GLN A 403 -23.34 -5.93 -4.43
CA GLN A 403 -24.64 -5.34 -4.76
C GLN A 403 -25.28 -6.03 -5.96
N ARG A 404 -24.48 -6.26 -7.01
CA ARG A 404 -24.93 -6.92 -8.25
C ARG A 404 -23.73 -7.42 -9.05
N ILE A 405 -23.98 -8.40 -9.91
CA ILE A 405 -23.05 -8.91 -10.91
C ILE A 405 -23.73 -8.82 -12.27
N GLU A 406 -23.04 -8.27 -13.26
CA GLU A 406 -23.56 -8.10 -14.62
C GLU A 406 -22.56 -8.64 -15.64
N PHE A 407 -23.07 -9.11 -16.77
CA PHE A 407 -22.24 -9.50 -17.90
C PHE A 407 -22.43 -8.50 -19.04
N ASN A 408 -21.33 -7.90 -19.48
CA ASN A 408 -21.29 -7.03 -20.65
C ASN A 408 -20.92 -7.87 -21.88
N SER A 409 -21.92 -8.14 -22.73
CA SER A 409 -21.72 -8.95 -23.94
C SER A 409 -20.88 -8.27 -25.01
N GLU A 410 -20.82 -6.93 -25.04
CA GLU A 410 -20.01 -6.19 -26.02
C GLU A 410 -18.51 -6.26 -25.69
N LYS A 411 -18.18 -6.23 -24.40
CA LYS A 411 -16.80 -6.33 -23.89
C LYS A 411 -16.39 -7.76 -23.55
N ASP A 412 -17.32 -8.72 -23.55
CA ASP A 412 -17.13 -10.07 -23.05
C ASP A 412 -16.41 -10.06 -21.68
N GLN A 413 -17.09 -9.42 -20.72
CA GLN A 413 -16.53 -9.03 -19.44
C GLN A 413 -17.64 -9.00 -18.38
N TYR A 414 -17.38 -9.53 -17.19
CA TYR A 414 -18.26 -9.35 -16.04
C TYR A 414 -17.94 -8.08 -15.25
N GLU A 415 -18.94 -7.55 -14.58
CA GLU A 415 -18.80 -6.47 -13.60
C GLU A 415 -19.34 -6.91 -12.25
N ILE A 416 -18.52 -6.79 -11.20
CA ILE A 416 -18.94 -7.02 -9.81
C ILE A 416 -19.00 -5.67 -9.12
N HIS A 417 -20.21 -5.24 -8.76
CA HIS A 417 -20.43 -3.97 -8.08
C HIS A 417 -20.40 -4.19 -6.57
N LEU A 418 -19.44 -3.56 -5.92
CA LEU A 418 -19.10 -3.72 -4.50
C LEU A 418 -19.34 -2.40 -3.79
N GLU A 419 -20.13 -2.41 -2.72
CA GLU A 419 -20.35 -1.24 -1.88
C GLU A 419 -19.53 -1.36 -0.60
N ASN A 420 -18.71 -0.35 -0.29
CA ASN A 420 -17.89 -0.32 0.90
C ASN A 420 -18.77 -0.30 2.16
N MET A 421 -18.47 -1.21 3.08
CA MET A 421 -19.11 -1.32 4.38
C MET A 421 -18.15 -0.80 5.46
N VAL A 422 -18.67 -0.08 6.44
CA VAL A 422 -17.89 0.44 7.57
C VAL A 422 -18.17 -0.40 8.81
N LEU A 423 -17.16 -0.65 9.64
CA LEU A 423 -17.32 -1.35 10.90
C LEU A 423 -17.79 -0.39 12.03
N GLN A 424 -18.39 -0.95 13.07
CA GLN A 424 -18.79 -0.24 14.27
C GLN A 424 -17.58 0.06 15.14
N LYS A 425 -17.34 1.34 15.43
CA LYS A 425 -16.23 1.79 16.29
C LYS A 425 -16.40 1.21 17.71
N THR A 426 -15.51 0.29 18.13
CA THR A 426 -15.50 -0.25 19.51
C THR A 426 -14.35 0.35 20.34
N PRO A 427 -14.58 0.93 21.54
CA PRO A 427 -13.52 1.55 22.34
C PRO A 427 -12.36 0.58 22.71
N LEU A 428 -11.11 1.06 22.63
CA LEU A 428 -9.88 0.33 22.99
C LEU A 428 -9.89 -0.24 24.43
N ILE A 429 -10.43 0.51 25.39
CA ILE A 429 -10.50 0.07 26.80
C ILE A 429 -11.46 -1.10 26.99
N SER A 430 -12.56 -1.10 26.24
CA SER A 430 -13.46 -2.24 26.18
C SER A 430 -12.65 -3.45 25.69
N ALA A 431 -11.94 -3.33 24.57
CA ALA A 431 -11.14 -4.41 24.00
C ALA A 431 -10.18 -5.12 24.96
N MET A 432 -9.60 -4.37 25.89
CA MET A 432 -8.62 -4.88 26.84
C MET A 432 -9.21 -5.63 28.04
N LYS A 433 -10.43 -5.32 28.49
CA LYS A 433 -11.05 -5.95 29.69
C LYS A 433 -11.42 -7.44 29.49
N PHE A 434 -11.56 -7.89 28.25
CA PHE A 434 -11.92 -9.28 27.91
C PHE A 434 -10.70 -10.23 27.89
N MET A 435 -9.51 -9.73 27.56
CA MET A 435 -8.26 -10.51 27.43
C MET A 435 -7.75 -11.13 28.74
N ILE A 436 -8.24 -10.66 29.89
CA ILE A 436 -7.79 -11.14 31.21
C ILE A 436 -8.51 -12.45 31.60
N TYR A 437 -9.55 -12.88 30.88
CA TYR A 437 -10.46 -13.92 31.36
C TYR A 437 -10.44 -15.29 30.66
N ARG A 438 -9.84 -15.48 29.46
CA ARG A 438 -9.83 -16.81 28.78
C ARG A 438 -8.63 -17.02 27.83
N SER A 439 -7.77 -18.01 28.10
CA SER A 439 -6.82 -18.57 27.10
C SER A 439 -6.31 -19.98 27.49
N GLU A 440 -6.67 -21.02 26.72
CA GLU A 440 -6.10 -22.38 26.79
C GLU A 440 -5.69 -22.91 25.38
N GLU A 441 -4.40 -23.30 25.25
CA GLU A 441 -3.83 -24.52 24.59
C GLU A 441 -3.74 -24.71 23.02
N PRO A 442 -2.82 -25.58 22.48
CA PRO A 442 -1.78 -25.22 21.48
C PRO A 442 -1.53 -26.21 20.30
N LYS A 443 -0.96 -25.79 19.13
CA LYS A 443 -0.36 -26.76 18.14
C LYS A 443 0.48 -26.25 16.95
N LEU A 444 1.35 -25.23 17.08
CA LEU A 444 1.97 -24.65 15.87
C LEU A 444 3.52 -24.48 16.01
N ILE A 445 4.14 -24.90 17.13
CA ILE A 445 5.58 -24.67 17.51
C ILE A 445 6.66 -25.11 16.47
N SER A 446 6.40 -26.06 15.57
CA SER A 446 7.48 -26.69 14.76
C SER A 446 8.16 -25.81 13.70
N TYR A 447 7.49 -24.78 13.16
CA TYR A 447 8.03 -24.00 12.03
C TYR A 447 9.12 -22.98 12.43
N TYR A 448 9.09 -22.45 13.66
CA TYR A 448 10.05 -21.43 14.11
C TYR A 448 11.29 -22.00 14.82
N THR A 449 11.32 -23.30 15.08
CA THR A 449 12.42 -23.98 15.79
C THR A 449 13.45 -24.65 14.88
N GLN A 450 13.23 -24.72 13.55
CA GLN A 450 14.12 -25.49 12.67
C GLN A 450 15.34 -24.74 12.11
N ASN A 451 15.46 -23.42 12.32
CA ASN A 451 16.65 -22.65 11.89
C ASN A 451 17.53 -22.16 13.05
N LYS A 452 17.45 -22.83 14.21
CA LYS A 452 18.45 -22.69 15.28
C LYS A 452 18.94 -24.06 15.73
N TYR A 453 19.70 -24.71 14.86
CA TYR A 453 20.81 -25.57 15.23
C TYR A 453 21.93 -25.40 14.22
#